data_AF-A0A0W8CRW7-F1
#
_entry.id   AF-A0A0W8CRW7-F1
#
_cell.length_a   1.000
_cell.length_b   1.000
_cell.length_c   1.000
_cell.angle_alpha   90.00
_cell.angle_beta   90.00
_cell.angle_gamma   90.00
#
_symmetry.space_group_name_H-M   'P 1'
#
loop_
_entity.id
_entity.type
_entity.pdbx_description
1 polymer ?
#
loop_
_entity_poly.entity_id
_entity_poly.type
_entity_poly.pdbx_seq_one_letter_code
_entity_poly.pdbx_strand_id
1 'polypeptide(L)'
;MASEDTSSKPAEFDPEQWKVCQRDMVVRVTRRLEELKASDTSKAATPQLVLLVDDNFQYRSQRKRFFQLSTELNCGFGLVYVNVSGDICRERNASRNKGARVPDETFQRMVTVFEPPNGDQNPWEVNTCELTSSSDVSDIEELMDTLVQQADKELKERRWLHIEKTKEKAQQVRLDLTFSYYSVPNVNGPVAQRRDRLATQRSVLHRVDLQLRQWISAQLQDEVVLSRGIPKAQLASQLNQRRKKFLESLKRSPSDIAASFPEDIDQVVVSLVLRFQQQQE
;
A
#
# COMPACT_ATOMS: atom_id res chain seq x y z
N MET A 1 42.97 -41.82 20.01
CA MET A 1 42.78 -41.08 18.75
C MET A 1 41.38 -40.50 18.81
N ALA A 2 41.28 -39.26 19.31
CA ALA A 2 40.02 -38.55 19.39
C ALA A 2 39.71 -38.00 17.99
N SER A 3 38.59 -38.43 17.42
CA SER A 3 38.02 -37.86 16.21
C SER A 3 37.61 -36.41 16.51
N GLU A 4 38.34 -35.47 15.94
CA GLU A 4 37.98 -34.05 15.95
C GLU A 4 36.62 -33.88 15.29
N ASP A 5 35.65 -33.48 16.10
CA ASP A 5 34.33 -33.05 15.65
C ASP A 5 34.50 -31.93 14.61
N THR A 6 34.00 -32.21 13.42
CA THR A 6 33.93 -31.30 12.30
C THR A 6 33.27 -30.00 12.73
N SER A 7 34.09 -28.95 12.77
CA SER A 7 33.73 -27.54 12.88
C SER A 7 32.46 -27.24 12.06
N SER A 8 31.32 -27.16 12.74
CA SER A 8 30.12 -26.53 12.20
C SER A 8 30.42 -25.05 12.07
N LYS A 9 30.82 -24.61 10.88
CA LYS A 9 30.94 -23.19 10.55
C LYS A 9 29.64 -22.48 10.95
N PRO A 10 29.69 -21.32 11.64
CA PRO A 10 28.50 -20.54 11.89
C PRO A 10 27.85 -20.22 10.55
N ALA A 11 26.53 -20.41 10.45
CA ALA A 11 25.77 -20.16 9.23
C ALA A 11 26.06 -18.72 8.77
N GLU A 12 26.70 -18.59 7.61
CA GLU A 12 27.01 -17.30 7.00
C GLU A 12 25.68 -16.58 6.72
N PHE A 13 25.60 -15.29 7.06
CA PHE A 13 24.39 -14.51 6.85
C PHE A 13 24.03 -14.50 5.36
N ASP A 14 22.89 -15.09 5.02
CA ASP A 14 22.32 -15.09 3.67
C ASP A 14 21.23 -14.00 3.58
N PRO A 15 21.49 -12.89 2.87
CA PRO A 15 20.53 -11.81 2.71
C PRO A 15 19.23 -12.24 2.01
N GLU A 16 19.29 -13.23 1.12
CA GLU A 16 18.11 -13.69 0.38
C GLU A 16 17.23 -14.58 1.25
N GLN A 17 17.80 -15.47 2.07
CA GLN A 17 17.05 -16.20 3.09
C GLN A 17 16.36 -15.25 4.07
N TRP A 18 17.07 -14.21 4.51
CA TRP A 18 16.49 -13.19 5.40
C TRP A 18 15.31 -12.44 4.74
N LYS A 19 15.43 -12.04 3.47
CA LYS A 19 14.32 -11.43 2.72
C LYS A 19 13.14 -12.38 2.52
N VAL A 20 13.41 -13.67 2.28
CA VAL A 20 12.37 -14.71 2.20
C VAL A 20 11.62 -14.79 3.52
N CYS A 21 12.32 -14.91 4.65
CA CYS A 21 11.70 -14.94 5.97
C CYS A 21 10.82 -13.71 6.24
N GLN A 22 11.28 -12.51 5.87
CA GLN A 22 10.47 -11.29 6.00
C GLN A 22 9.23 -11.28 5.12
N ARG A 23 9.30 -11.83 3.90
CA ARG A 23 8.12 -11.98 3.02
C ARG A 23 7.14 -13.00 3.60
N ASP A 24 7.64 -14.13 4.08
CA ASP A 24 6.83 -15.18 4.67
C ASP A 24 6.09 -14.68 5.92
N MET A 25 6.74 -13.87 6.76
CA MET A 25 6.08 -13.25 7.92
C MET A 25 4.89 -12.39 7.50
N VAL A 26 5.06 -11.55 6.48
CA VAL A 26 3.98 -10.71 5.94
C VAL A 26 2.83 -11.55 5.39
N VAL A 27 3.13 -12.63 4.66
CA VAL A 27 2.10 -13.56 4.16
C VAL A 27 1.34 -14.21 5.31
N ARG A 28 2.04 -14.67 6.36
CA ARG A 28 1.41 -15.29 7.55
C ARG A 28 0.49 -14.32 8.28
N VAL A 29 0.94 -13.08 8.51
CA VAL A 29 0.14 -12.03 9.14
C VAL A 29 -1.09 -11.70 8.31
N THR A 30 -0.92 -11.54 7.00
CA THR A 30 -2.02 -11.24 6.06
C THR A 30 -3.08 -12.33 6.09
N ARG A 31 -2.66 -13.59 5.90
CA ARG A 31 -3.56 -14.75 5.93
C ARG A 31 -4.33 -14.83 7.25
N ARG A 32 -3.67 -14.62 8.39
CA ARG A 32 -4.33 -14.72 9.70
C ARG A 32 -5.40 -13.64 9.90
N LEU A 33 -5.16 -12.44 9.38
CA LEU A 33 -6.13 -11.34 9.44
C LEU A 33 -7.31 -11.56 8.49
N GLU A 34 -7.07 -12.11 7.30
CA GLU A 34 -8.13 -12.46 6.34
C GLU A 34 -9.04 -13.58 6.85
N GLU A 35 -8.47 -14.64 7.44
CA GLU A 35 -9.22 -15.73 8.07
C GLU A 35 -10.21 -15.19 9.13
N LEU A 36 -9.77 -14.23 9.94
CA LEU A 36 -10.63 -13.63 10.94
C LEU A 36 -11.76 -12.79 10.34
N LYS A 37 -11.46 -11.98 9.33
CA LYS A 37 -12.49 -11.22 8.60
C LYS A 37 -13.56 -12.13 8.01
N ALA A 38 -13.17 -13.30 7.51
CA ALA A 38 -14.10 -14.29 6.98
C ALA A 38 -14.94 -14.96 8.09
N SER A 39 -14.36 -15.16 9.28
CA SER A 39 -15.06 -15.76 10.43
C SER A 39 -16.04 -14.83 11.15
N ASP A 40 -15.95 -13.51 10.93
CA ASP A 40 -16.76 -12.45 11.56
C ASP A 40 -18.22 -12.37 11.04
N THR A 41 -18.74 -13.48 10.48
CA THR A 41 -20.11 -13.55 9.95
C THR A 41 -21.14 -13.91 11.05
N SER A 42 -20.71 -14.21 12.28
CA SER A 42 -21.57 -14.49 13.43
C SER A 42 -21.55 -13.34 14.44
N LYS A 43 -22.72 -12.77 14.75
CA LYS A 43 -23.00 -11.67 15.72
C LYS A 43 -22.59 -11.92 17.20
N ALA A 44 -21.63 -12.79 17.47
CA ALA A 44 -21.01 -12.87 18.80
C ALA A 44 -19.94 -11.77 18.92
N ALA A 45 -19.72 -11.24 20.12
CA ALA A 45 -18.65 -10.29 20.37
C ALA A 45 -17.31 -10.92 19.97
N THR A 46 -16.77 -10.52 18.83
CA THR A 46 -15.49 -11.04 18.35
C THR A 46 -14.39 -10.63 19.32
N PRO A 47 -13.57 -11.56 19.82
CA PRO A 47 -12.44 -11.22 20.66
C PRO A 47 -11.47 -10.31 19.88
N GLN A 48 -10.92 -9.30 20.56
CA GLN A 48 -9.90 -8.43 19.99
C GLN A 48 -8.65 -9.28 19.72
N LEU A 49 -8.30 -9.48 18.43
CA LEU A 49 -7.03 -10.11 18.07
C LEU A 49 -5.92 -9.07 18.10
N VAL A 50 -4.90 -9.33 18.91
CA VAL A 50 -3.61 -8.63 18.87
C VAL A 50 -2.57 -9.55 18.26
N LEU A 51 -1.82 -9.06 17.26
CA LEU A 51 -0.70 -9.77 16.66
C LEU A 51 0.60 -9.12 17.09
N LEU A 52 1.43 -9.87 17.81
CA LEU A 52 2.80 -9.47 18.10
C LEU A 52 3.72 -10.03 17.02
N VAL A 53 4.42 -9.15 16.31
CA VAL A 53 5.44 -9.54 15.34
C VAL A 53 6.79 -9.34 16.02
N ASP A 54 7.47 -10.45 16.31
CA ASP A 54 8.78 -10.45 16.95
C ASP A 54 9.88 -10.55 15.88
N ASP A 55 10.58 -9.44 15.66
CA ASP A 55 11.75 -9.33 14.79
C ASP A 55 12.63 -8.17 15.31
N ASN A 56 13.87 -8.06 14.83
CA ASN A 56 14.78 -7.00 15.26
C ASN A 56 14.40 -5.59 14.75
N PHE A 57 13.64 -5.52 13.66
CA PHE A 57 13.17 -4.28 13.03
C PHE A 57 14.21 -3.13 12.96
N GLN A 58 15.46 -3.47 12.66
CA GLN A 58 16.57 -2.52 12.72
C GLN A 58 16.46 -1.38 11.69
N TYR A 59 15.75 -1.61 10.58
CA TYR A 59 15.52 -0.59 9.55
C TYR A 59 14.09 -0.06 9.62
N ARG A 60 13.93 1.27 9.51
CA ARG A 60 12.64 1.95 9.42
C ARG A 60 11.77 1.43 8.29
N SER A 61 12.37 1.07 7.14
CA SER A 61 11.65 0.53 5.99
C SER A 61 10.91 -0.78 6.32
N GLN A 62 11.44 -1.59 7.25
CA GLN A 62 10.79 -2.81 7.71
C GLN A 62 9.55 -2.50 8.53
N ARG A 63 9.67 -1.57 9.50
CA ARG A 63 8.52 -1.12 10.31
C ARG A 63 7.44 -0.48 9.45
N LYS A 64 7.84 0.36 8.49
CA LYS A 64 6.93 1.02 7.55
C LYS A 64 6.11 0.01 6.73
N ARG A 65 6.71 -1.13 6.36
CA ARG A 65 6.01 -2.19 5.63
C ARG A 65 4.83 -2.77 6.43
N PHE A 66 5.01 -2.96 7.74
CA PHE A 66 3.92 -3.43 8.61
C PHE A 66 2.88 -2.35 8.90
N PHE A 67 3.29 -1.07 8.96
CA PHE A 67 2.33 0.03 8.97
C PHE A 67 1.48 0.07 7.68
N GLN A 68 2.10 -0.09 6.50
CA GLN A 68 1.35 -0.16 5.24
C GLN A 68 0.37 -1.34 5.23
N LEU A 69 0.83 -2.51 5.66
CA LEU A 69 -0.03 -3.68 5.80
C LEU A 69 -1.21 -3.43 6.74
N SER A 70 -1.01 -2.72 7.86
CA SER A 70 -2.09 -2.41 8.79
C SER A 70 -3.12 -1.45 8.17
N THR A 71 -2.69 -0.51 7.33
CA THR A 71 -3.59 0.38 6.60
C THR A 71 -4.40 -0.37 5.54
N GLU A 72 -3.78 -1.27 4.78
CA GLU A 72 -4.44 -2.11 3.78
C GLU A 72 -5.47 -3.05 4.42
N LEU A 73 -5.12 -3.61 5.58
CA LEU A 73 -5.98 -4.54 6.30
C LEU A 73 -6.93 -3.86 7.31
N ASN A 74 -6.88 -2.53 7.44
CA ASN A 74 -7.73 -1.73 8.32
C ASN A 74 -7.68 -2.19 9.80
N CYS A 75 -6.46 -2.35 10.32
CA CYS A 75 -6.18 -2.65 11.73
C CYS A 75 -5.30 -1.58 12.39
N GLY A 76 -5.26 -1.60 13.73
CA GLY A 76 -4.39 -0.74 14.54
C GLY A 76 -2.92 -1.12 14.36
N PHE A 77 -2.03 -0.15 14.59
CA PHE A 77 -0.59 -0.35 14.51
C PHE A 77 0.11 0.37 15.67
N GLY A 78 1.15 -0.28 16.19
CA GLY A 78 1.97 0.23 17.27
C GLY A 78 3.33 -0.45 17.29
N LEU A 79 4.30 0.18 17.94
CA LEU A 79 5.66 -0.30 18.09
C LEU A 79 6.02 -0.45 19.56
N VAL A 80 6.62 -1.59 19.91
CA VAL A 80 7.28 -1.77 21.20
C VAL A 80 8.78 -1.62 20.97
N TYR A 81 9.37 -0.56 21.51
CA TYR A 81 10.79 -0.28 21.39
C TYR A 81 11.52 -0.71 22.66
N VAL A 82 12.23 -1.83 22.62
CA VAL A 82 13.04 -2.30 23.75
C VAL A 82 14.39 -1.59 23.72
N ASN A 83 14.48 -0.44 24.39
CA ASN A 83 15.66 0.40 24.48
C ASN A 83 16.56 -0.03 25.64
N VAL A 84 17.46 -0.98 25.35
CA VAL A 84 18.47 -1.46 26.29
C VAL A 84 19.85 -1.14 25.72
N SER A 85 20.77 -0.69 26.59
CA SER A 85 22.11 -0.31 26.16
C SER A 85 22.84 -1.45 25.45
N GLY A 86 23.68 -1.09 24.47
CA GLY A 86 24.46 -2.05 23.68
C GLY A 86 25.34 -2.96 24.53
N ASP A 87 25.87 -2.46 25.66
CA ASP A 87 26.71 -3.21 26.57
C ASP A 87 25.94 -4.34 27.27
N ILE A 88 24.75 -4.03 27.81
CA ILE A 88 23.87 -5.04 28.42
C ILE A 88 23.42 -6.06 27.38
N CYS A 89 23.07 -5.61 26.17
CA CYS A 89 22.70 -6.48 25.06
C CYS A 89 23.84 -7.44 24.67
N ARG A 90 25.09 -6.96 24.69
CA ARG A 90 26.29 -7.76 24.41
C ARG A 90 26.55 -8.80 25.48
N GLU A 91 26.43 -8.42 26.75
CA GLU A 91 26.53 -9.34 27.89
C GLU A 91 25.47 -10.44 27.81
N ARG A 92 24.21 -10.07 27.56
CA ARG A 92 23.10 -11.03 27.36
C ARG A 92 23.36 -11.96 26.16
N ASN A 93 23.90 -11.43 25.07
CA ASN A 93 24.26 -12.24 23.90
C ASN A 93 25.40 -13.23 24.23
N ALA A 94 26.38 -12.83 25.05
CA ALA A 94 27.43 -13.73 25.53
C ALA A 94 26.85 -14.87 26.38
N SER A 95 25.79 -14.63 27.16
CA SER A 95 25.14 -15.68 27.95
C SER A 95 24.24 -16.64 27.15
N ARG A 96 24.05 -16.42 25.83
CA ARG A 96 23.25 -17.33 24.98
C ARG A 96 23.98 -18.63 24.67
N ASN A 97 23.20 -19.69 24.43
CA ASN A 97 23.70 -20.97 23.90
C ASN A 97 24.55 -20.75 22.63
N LYS A 98 25.63 -21.51 22.47
CA LYS A 98 26.61 -21.32 21.37
C LYS A 98 25.98 -21.17 19.98
N GLY A 99 24.94 -21.96 19.67
CA GLY A 99 24.24 -21.90 18.37
C GLY A 99 23.31 -20.70 18.17
N ALA A 100 22.94 -19.98 19.23
CA ALA A 100 22.07 -18.80 19.20
C ALA A 100 22.84 -17.48 19.46
N ARG A 101 24.14 -17.56 19.73
CA ARG A 101 25.00 -16.40 19.97
C ARG A 101 25.25 -15.69 18.63
N VAL A 102 24.98 -14.39 18.60
CA VAL A 102 25.29 -13.54 17.45
C VAL A 102 26.79 -13.20 17.48
N PRO A 103 27.53 -13.35 16.36
CA PRO A 103 28.94 -12.93 16.29
C PRO A 103 29.12 -11.44 16.57
N ASP A 104 30.27 -11.08 17.16
CA ASP A 104 30.53 -9.71 17.61
C ASP A 104 30.49 -8.69 16.46
N GLU A 105 31.06 -9.06 15.31
CA GLU A 105 31.04 -8.25 14.09
C GLU A 105 29.61 -8.00 13.59
N THR A 106 28.76 -9.04 13.61
CA THR A 106 27.34 -8.91 13.23
C THR A 106 26.62 -7.97 14.21
N PHE A 107 26.84 -8.14 15.52
CA PHE A 107 26.24 -7.28 16.53
C PHE A 107 26.65 -5.81 16.33
N GLN A 108 27.93 -5.56 16.09
CA GLN A 108 28.45 -4.20 15.89
C GLN A 108 27.85 -3.56 14.63
N ARG A 109 27.74 -4.32 13.53
CA ARG A 109 27.04 -3.87 12.32
C ARG A 109 25.58 -3.53 12.62
N MET A 110 24.85 -4.39 13.34
CA MET A 110 23.45 -4.15 13.71
C MET A 110 23.29 -2.84 14.50
N VAL A 111 24.15 -2.60 15.49
CA VAL A 111 24.13 -1.35 16.28
C VAL A 111 24.40 -0.13 15.41
N THR A 112 25.36 -0.21 14.49
CA THR A 112 25.70 0.92 13.60
C THR A 112 24.57 1.27 12.64
N VAL A 113 23.82 0.28 12.15
CA VAL A 113 22.74 0.52 11.17
C VAL A 113 21.36 0.72 11.81
N PHE A 114 21.25 0.60 13.13
CA PHE A 114 19.97 0.66 13.82
C PHE A 114 19.34 2.06 13.71
N GLU A 115 18.11 2.10 13.20
CA GLU A 115 17.31 3.31 13.06
C GLU A 115 16.22 3.33 14.14
N PRO A 116 16.38 4.05 15.27
CA PRO A 116 15.38 4.06 16.34
C PRO A 116 14.02 4.59 15.83
N PRO A 117 12.89 4.11 16.38
CA PRO A 117 11.59 4.69 16.09
C PRO A 117 11.57 6.19 16.42
N ASN A 118 10.95 7.00 15.56
CA ASN A 118 10.88 8.45 15.74
C ASN A 118 9.52 8.97 15.26
N GLY A 119 8.58 9.10 16.19
CA GLY A 119 7.22 9.58 15.93
C GLY A 119 7.16 11.04 15.44
N ASP A 120 8.14 11.87 15.81
CA ASP A 120 8.19 13.28 15.41
C ASP A 120 8.52 13.44 13.92
N GLN A 121 9.47 12.64 13.42
CA GLN A 121 9.86 12.64 12.01
C GLN A 121 8.96 11.75 11.14
N ASN A 122 8.44 10.67 11.74
CA ASN A 122 7.63 9.68 11.06
C ASN A 122 6.29 9.58 11.81
N PRO A 123 5.25 10.34 11.40
CA PRO A 123 3.96 10.35 12.11
C PRO A 123 3.27 8.99 12.23
N TRP A 124 3.66 8.00 11.40
CA TRP A 124 3.17 6.62 11.46
C TRP A 124 3.86 5.76 12.52
N GLU A 125 4.91 6.27 13.20
CA GLU A 125 5.57 5.67 14.36
C GLU A 125 5.13 6.34 15.68
N VAL A 126 4.09 7.20 15.67
CA VAL A 126 3.65 7.95 16.86
C VAL A 126 3.21 7.05 18.01
N ASN A 127 2.59 5.90 17.70
CA ASN A 127 2.24 4.88 18.69
C ASN A 127 3.47 4.00 18.96
N THR A 128 4.50 4.57 19.58
CA THR A 128 5.66 3.82 20.07
C THR A 128 5.69 3.85 21.58
N CYS A 129 5.74 2.68 22.20
CA CYS A 129 6.00 2.55 23.61
C CYS A 129 7.42 2.02 23.85
N GLU A 130 8.16 2.67 24.73
CA GLU A 130 9.55 2.34 25.02
C GLU A 130 9.67 1.51 26.30
N LEU A 131 10.36 0.37 26.22
CA LEU A 131 10.69 -0.50 27.34
C LEU A 131 12.18 -0.40 27.64
N THR A 132 12.52 -0.27 28.92
CA THR A 132 13.91 -0.21 29.37
C THR A 132 14.25 -1.41 30.25
N SER A 133 15.53 -1.60 30.58
CA SER A 133 15.98 -2.77 31.37
C SER A 133 15.45 -2.82 32.80
N SER A 134 14.85 -1.74 33.31
CA SER A 134 14.28 -1.65 34.66
C SER A 134 12.78 -1.92 34.72
N SER A 135 12.11 -2.08 33.57
CA SER A 135 10.67 -2.33 33.53
C SER A 135 10.33 -3.68 34.15
N ASP A 136 9.40 -3.69 35.10
CA ASP A 136 8.88 -4.92 35.68
C ASP A 136 7.69 -5.48 34.88
N VAL A 137 7.11 -6.60 35.34
CA VAL A 137 5.99 -7.24 34.63
C VAL A 137 4.75 -6.36 34.60
N SER A 138 4.48 -5.60 35.68
CA SER A 138 3.33 -4.72 35.76
C SER A 138 3.48 -3.54 34.79
N ASP A 139 4.68 -2.98 34.69
CA ASP A 139 5.00 -1.92 33.74
C ASP A 139 4.77 -2.37 32.29
N ILE A 140 5.14 -3.61 31.98
CA ILE A 140 4.95 -4.19 30.63
C ILE A 140 3.47 -4.37 30.31
N GLU A 141 2.68 -4.89 31.26
CA GLU A 141 1.23 -5.07 31.08
C GLU A 141 0.53 -3.73 30.83
N GLU A 142 0.79 -2.73 31.67
CA GLU A 142 0.19 -1.38 31.52
C GLU A 142 0.60 -0.72 30.19
N LEU A 143 1.87 -0.87 29.80
CA LEU A 143 2.39 -0.35 28.56
C LEU A 143 1.74 -1.01 27.34
N MET A 144 1.58 -2.33 27.36
CA MET A 144 0.93 -3.06 26.27
C MET A 144 -0.54 -2.69 26.14
N ASP A 145 -1.26 -2.56 27.26
CA ASP A 145 -2.66 -2.10 27.27
C ASP A 145 -2.78 -0.69 26.69
N THR A 146 -1.88 0.21 27.11
CA THR A 146 -1.82 1.59 26.58
C THR A 146 -1.57 1.59 25.07
N LEU A 147 -0.61 0.79 24.59
CA LEU A 147 -0.29 0.70 23.17
C LEU A 147 -1.48 0.19 22.35
N VAL A 148 -2.16 -0.84 22.84
CA VAL A 148 -3.35 -1.41 22.18
C VAL A 148 -4.47 -0.37 22.12
N GLN A 149 -4.71 0.38 23.20
CA GLN A 149 -5.72 1.44 23.24
C GLN A 149 -5.39 2.59 22.26
N GLN A 150 -4.13 3.01 22.18
CA GLN A 150 -3.68 4.02 21.23
C GLN A 150 -3.87 3.56 19.78
N ALA A 151 -3.46 2.34 19.46
CA ALA A 151 -3.61 1.75 18.13
C ALA A 151 -5.08 1.61 17.71
N ASP A 152 -5.97 1.25 18.64
CA ASP A 152 -7.42 1.17 18.40
C ASP A 152 -8.06 2.56 18.21
N LYS A 153 -7.64 3.55 19.02
CA LYS A 153 -8.08 4.94 18.85
C LYS A 153 -7.71 5.47 17.47
N GLU A 154 -6.46 5.33 17.05
CA GLU A 154 -6.01 5.78 15.72
C GLU A 154 -6.76 5.05 14.60
N LEU A 155 -7.03 3.74 14.76
CA LEU A 155 -7.85 2.99 13.80
C LEU A 155 -9.26 3.58 13.68
N LYS A 156 -9.92 3.87 14.80
CA LYS A 156 -11.27 4.47 14.82
C LYS A 156 -11.27 5.84 14.16
N GLU A 157 -10.28 6.68 14.44
CA GLU A 157 -10.12 7.99 13.81
C GLU A 157 -9.92 7.87 12.29
N ARG A 158 -9.06 6.95 11.83
CA ARG A 158 -8.85 6.68 10.40
C ARG A 158 -10.13 6.22 9.71
N ARG A 159 -10.89 5.32 10.33
CA ARG A 159 -12.19 4.85 9.83
C ARG A 159 -13.21 5.97 9.75
N TRP A 160 -13.30 6.79 10.80
CA TRP A 160 -14.20 7.94 10.84
C TRP A 160 -13.90 8.93 9.71
N LEU A 161 -12.64 9.31 9.53
CA LEU A 161 -12.22 10.21 8.46
C LEU A 161 -12.53 9.66 7.07
N HIS A 162 -12.40 8.35 6.86
CA HIS A 162 -12.75 7.70 5.60
C HIS A 162 -14.26 7.77 5.33
N ILE A 163 -15.09 7.54 6.35
CA ILE A 163 -16.54 7.68 6.27
C ILE A 163 -16.93 9.12 5.94
N GLU A 164 -16.35 10.10 6.63
CA GLU A 164 -16.63 11.52 6.42
C GLU A 164 -16.32 11.95 4.99
N LYS A 165 -15.12 11.62 4.49
CA LYS A 165 -14.74 11.86 3.08
C LYS A 165 -15.67 11.18 2.09
N THR A 166 -16.18 9.99 2.43
CA THR A 166 -17.12 9.26 1.56
C THR A 166 -18.49 9.94 1.55
N LYS A 167 -18.96 10.43 2.71
CA LYS A 167 -20.19 11.21 2.82
C LYS A 167 -20.08 12.54 2.07
N GLU A 168 -18.97 13.26 2.18
CA GLU A 168 -18.72 14.49 1.43
C GLU A 168 -18.78 14.23 -0.08
N LYS A 169 -18.10 13.18 -0.55
CA LYS A 169 -18.18 12.78 -1.97
C LYS A 169 -19.59 12.40 -2.39
N ALA A 170 -20.32 11.63 -1.57
CA ALA A 170 -21.69 11.24 -1.87
C ALA A 170 -22.64 12.44 -1.86
N GLN A 171 -22.44 13.41 -0.96
CA GLN A 171 -23.20 14.65 -0.90
C GLN A 171 -22.90 15.53 -2.10
N GLN A 172 -21.64 15.62 -2.54
CA GLN A 172 -21.26 16.32 -3.75
C GLN A 172 -21.94 15.68 -4.98
N VAL A 173 -21.87 14.36 -5.12
CA VAL A 173 -22.56 13.64 -6.20
C VAL A 173 -24.07 13.87 -6.14
N ARG A 174 -24.67 13.86 -4.94
CA ARG A 174 -26.11 14.15 -4.77
C ARG A 174 -26.45 15.58 -5.16
N LEU A 175 -25.63 16.56 -4.79
CA LEU A 175 -25.80 17.97 -5.18
C LEU A 175 -25.67 18.14 -6.69
N ASP A 176 -24.71 17.47 -7.33
CA ASP A 176 -24.53 17.48 -8.78
C ASP A 176 -25.74 16.87 -9.50
N LEU A 177 -26.27 15.74 -9.00
CA LEU A 177 -27.50 15.12 -9.50
C LEU A 177 -28.75 15.99 -9.27
N THR A 178 -28.84 16.63 -8.10
CA THR A 178 -29.96 17.53 -7.75
C THR A 178 -29.92 18.79 -8.59
N PHE A 179 -28.73 19.38 -8.79
CA PHE A 179 -28.52 20.50 -9.70
C PHE A 179 -28.86 20.12 -11.14
N SER A 180 -28.50 18.92 -11.58
CA SER A 180 -28.91 18.39 -12.89
C SER A 180 -30.42 18.17 -13.01
N TYR A 181 -31.10 17.76 -11.95
CA TYR A 181 -32.55 17.50 -11.94
C TYR A 181 -33.38 18.79 -11.89
N TYR A 182 -32.95 19.81 -11.14
CA TYR A 182 -33.59 21.14 -11.18
C TYR A 182 -33.18 21.97 -12.40
N SER A 183 -32.13 21.56 -13.11
CA SER A 183 -31.77 22.10 -14.43
C SER A 183 -32.52 21.38 -15.55
N VAL A 184 -33.85 21.31 -15.49
CA VAL A 184 -34.68 21.05 -16.69
C VAL A 184 -34.87 22.40 -17.41
N PRO A 185 -34.58 22.49 -18.72
CA PRO A 185 -34.25 23.75 -19.37
C PRO A 185 -35.51 24.54 -19.71
N ASN A 186 -35.58 25.78 -19.23
CA ASN A 186 -36.25 26.83 -19.98
C ASN A 186 -35.41 28.11 -19.95
N VAL A 187 -34.32 28.12 -20.71
CA VAL A 187 -34.05 29.09 -21.79
C VAL A 187 -32.96 28.47 -22.67
N ASN A 188 -33.30 28.25 -23.94
CA ASN A 188 -32.38 27.87 -25.00
C ASN A 188 -31.22 28.87 -25.10
N GLY A 189 -30.09 28.55 -24.46
CA GLY A 189 -28.82 29.20 -24.70
C GLY A 189 -27.82 28.18 -25.24
N PRO A 190 -27.37 28.26 -26.51
CA PRO A 190 -26.40 27.32 -27.09
C PRO A 190 -25.06 27.27 -26.34
N VAL A 191 -24.81 28.19 -25.40
CA VAL A 191 -23.57 28.30 -24.63
C VAL A 191 -23.54 27.39 -23.40
N ALA A 192 -24.66 27.22 -22.67
CA ALA A 192 -24.69 26.41 -21.45
C ALA A 192 -24.63 24.91 -21.77
N GLN A 193 -25.44 24.44 -22.73
CA GLN A 193 -25.35 23.06 -23.24
C GLN A 193 -23.97 22.75 -23.85
N ARG A 194 -23.31 23.72 -24.49
CA ARG A 194 -21.93 23.54 -24.97
C ARG A 194 -20.95 23.39 -23.82
N ARG A 195 -21.08 24.16 -22.73
CA ARG A 195 -20.16 24.09 -21.58
C ARG A 195 -20.25 22.76 -20.82
N ASP A 196 -21.45 22.27 -20.55
CA ASP A 196 -21.64 21.00 -19.83
C ASP A 196 -21.19 19.81 -20.68
N ARG A 197 -21.49 19.83 -21.98
CA ARG A 197 -20.97 18.83 -22.93
C ARG A 197 -19.43 18.84 -23.00
N LEU A 198 -18.81 20.02 -23.01
CA LEU A 198 -17.35 20.17 -23.00
C LEU A 198 -16.72 19.68 -21.69
N ALA A 199 -17.38 19.87 -20.55
CA ALA A 199 -16.92 19.39 -19.24
C ALA A 199 -16.97 17.86 -19.15
N THR A 200 -18.08 17.24 -19.55
CA THR A 200 -18.23 15.78 -19.61
C THR A 200 -17.26 15.17 -20.62
N GLN A 201 -17.08 15.79 -21.78
CA GLN A 201 -16.09 15.36 -22.77
C GLN A 201 -14.66 15.41 -22.21
N ARG A 202 -14.28 16.47 -21.46
CA ARG A 202 -12.98 16.56 -20.81
C ARG A 202 -12.77 15.46 -19.76
N SER A 203 -13.80 15.14 -19.00
CA SER A 203 -13.77 14.04 -18.01
C SER A 203 -13.55 12.69 -18.68
N VAL A 204 -14.30 12.38 -19.75
CA VAL A 204 -14.14 11.13 -20.52
C VAL A 204 -12.74 11.03 -21.13
N LEU A 205 -12.25 12.08 -21.79
CA LEU A 205 -10.92 12.10 -22.39
C LEU A 205 -9.80 11.89 -21.36
N HIS A 206 -9.96 12.46 -20.16
CA HIS A 206 -9.00 12.28 -19.08
C HIS A 206 -8.96 10.82 -18.59
N ARG A 207 -10.14 10.21 -18.40
CA ARG A 207 -10.25 8.80 -17.97
C ARG A 207 -9.69 7.83 -19.01
N VAL A 208 -9.98 8.06 -20.29
CA VAL A 208 -9.39 7.30 -21.40
C VAL A 208 -7.86 7.44 -21.40
N ASP A 209 -7.32 8.66 -21.30
CA ASP A 209 -5.86 8.86 -21.26
C ASP A 209 -5.18 8.15 -20.07
N LEU A 210 -5.84 8.09 -18.91
CA LEU A 210 -5.32 7.38 -17.74
C LEU A 210 -5.24 5.86 -18.00
N GLN A 211 -6.31 5.25 -18.51
CA GLN A 211 -6.32 3.81 -18.82
C GLN A 211 -5.35 3.46 -19.95
N LEU A 212 -5.19 4.32 -20.96
CA LEU A 212 -4.19 4.12 -22.01
C LEU A 212 -2.77 4.16 -21.46
N ARG A 213 -2.46 5.05 -20.50
CA ARG A 213 -1.14 5.06 -19.84
C ARG A 213 -0.86 3.79 -19.07
N GLN A 214 -1.86 3.27 -18.34
CA GLN A 214 -1.73 2.01 -17.61
C GLN A 214 -1.49 0.83 -18.56
N TRP A 215 -2.24 0.77 -19.66
CA TRP A 215 -2.06 -0.27 -20.67
C TRP A 215 -0.69 -0.19 -21.36
N ILE A 216 -0.22 1.01 -21.73
CA ILE A 216 1.13 1.19 -22.31
C ILE A 216 2.22 0.74 -21.33
N SER A 217 2.08 1.09 -20.04
CA SER A 217 3.03 0.63 -19.01
C SER A 217 3.07 -0.89 -18.89
N ALA A 218 1.91 -1.56 -18.96
CA ALA A 218 1.82 -3.02 -18.95
C ALA A 218 2.48 -3.64 -20.20
N GLN A 219 2.25 -3.08 -21.39
CA GLN A 219 2.88 -3.54 -22.63
C GLN A 219 4.40 -3.37 -22.65
N LEU A 220 4.94 -2.37 -21.95
CA LEU A 220 6.38 -2.14 -21.81
C LEU A 220 7.06 -3.04 -20.76
N GLN A 221 6.27 -3.78 -19.97
CA GLN A 221 6.73 -4.77 -19.01
C GLN A 221 6.59 -6.21 -19.53
N ASP A 222 5.88 -6.41 -20.65
CA ASP A 222 5.64 -7.72 -21.24
C ASP A 222 6.87 -8.23 -22.04
N GLU A 223 7.47 -9.32 -21.55
CA GLU A 223 8.67 -9.94 -22.12
C GLU A 223 8.45 -10.54 -23.52
N VAL A 224 7.20 -10.90 -23.87
CA VAL A 224 6.82 -11.44 -25.19
C VAL A 224 6.75 -10.33 -26.25
N VAL A 225 6.45 -9.10 -25.83
CA VAL A 225 6.43 -7.93 -26.73
C VAL A 225 7.86 -7.41 -26.98
N LEU A 226 8.72 -7.48 -25.95
CA LEU A 226 10.13 -7.05 -26.03
C LEU A 226 11.01 -7.99 -26.87
N SER A 227 10.61 -9.26 -27.01
CA SER A 227 11.32 -10.27 -27.83
C SER A 227 11.13 -10.09 -29.34
N ARG A 228 10.32 -9.12 -29.79
CA ARG A 228 10.15 -8.75 -31.22
C ARG A 228 11.28 -7.88 -31.79
N GLY A 229 12.39 -7.71 -31.07
CA GLY A 229 13.60 -7.02 -31.56
C GLY A 229 13.52 -5.49 -31.62
N ILE A 230 12.42 -4.88 -31.17
CA ILE A 230 12.26 -3.42 -31.10
C ILE A 230 12.79 -2.93 -29.74
N PRO A 231 13.72 -1.96 -29.70
CA PRO A 231 14.19 -1.36 -28.45
C PRO A 231 13.02 -0.80 -27.62
N LYS A 232 13.04 -1.05 -26.31
CA LYS A 232 11.99 -0.58 -25.36
C LYS A 232 11.67 0.92 -25.49
N ALA A 233 12.70 1.74 -25.72
CA ALA A 233 12.55 3.17 -25.93
C ALA A 233 11.78 3.51 -27.23
N GLN A 234 12.03 2.76 -28.31
CA GLN A 234 11.36 2.92 -29.58
C GLN A 234 9.88 2.49 -29.49
N LEU A 235 9.59 1.37 -28.82
CA LEU A 235 8.23 0.92 -28.55
C LEU A 235 7.46 1.93 -27.68
N ALA A 236 8.08 2.44 -26.61
CA ALA A 236 7.47 3.47 -25.77
C ALA A 236 7.16 4.75 -26.55
N SER A 237 8.06 5.16 -27.46
CA SER A 237 7.85 6.32 -28.34
C SER A 237 6.67 6.09 -29.29
N GLN A 238 6.61 4.93 -29.96
CA GLN A 238 5.53 4.58 -30.89
C GLN A 238 4.17 4.54 -30.19
N LEU A 239 4.07 3.87 -29.02
CA LEU A 239 2.82 3.78 -28.26
C LEU A 239 2.36 5.14 -27.72
N ASN A 240 3.29 5.99 -27.26
CA ASN A 240 2.96 7.34 -26.84
C ASN A 240 2.53 8.24 -28.00
N GLN A 241 3.17 8.11 -29.16
CA GLN A 241 2.78 8.84 -30.36
C GLN A 241 1.39 8.41 -30.85
N ARG A 242 1.07 7.11 -30.81
CA ARG A 242 -0.25 6.58 -31.13
C ARG A 242 -1.30 7.07 -30.14
N ARG A 243 -1.02 7.03 -28.83
CA ARG A 243 -1.90 7.60 -27.79
C ARG A 243 -2.21 9.06 -28.07
N LYS A 244 -1.19 9.87 -28.39
CA LYS A 244 -1.35 11.30 -28.68
C LYS A 244 -2.25 11.52 -29.91
N LYS A 245 -1.99 10.80 -31.01
CA LYS A 245 -2.81 10.87 -32.23
C LYS A 245 -4.26 10.46 -31.97
N PHE A 246 -4.48 9.40 -31.17
CA PHE A 246 -5.81 8.92 -30.82
C PHE A 246 -6.59 9.93 -29.96
N LEU A 247 -5.95 10.51 -28.95
CA LEU A 247 -6.58 11.57 -28.15
C LEU A 247 -6.86 12.83 -28.97
N GLU A 248 -6.01 13.15 -29.95
CA GLU A 248 -6.24 14.25 -30.90
C GLU A 248 -7.41 13.96 -31.85
N SER A 249 -7.58 12.72 -32.33
CA SER A 249 -8.74 12.35 -33.15
C SER A 249 -10.04 12.42 -32.36
N LEU A 250 -10.03 12.01 -31.09
CA LEU A 250 -11.20 12.12 -30.19
C LEU A 250 -11.56 13.58 -29.85
N LYS A 251 -10.57 14.48 -29.83
CA LYS A 251 -10.81 15.93 -29.68
C LYS A 251 -11.41 16.56 -30.94
N ARG A 252 -11.08 16.03 -32.13
CA ARG A 252 -11.54 16.56 -33.44
C ARG A 252 -12.87 16.00 -33.90
N SER A 253 -13.28 14.82 -33.44
CA SER A 253 -14.61 14.22 -33.70
C SER A 253 -15.42 14.03 -32.39
N PRO A 254 -15.96 15.11 -31.80
CA PRO A 254 -16.77 15.01 -30.58
C PRO A 254 -18.09 14.25 -30.77
N SER A 255 -18.55 14.13 -32.02
CA SER A 255 -19.81 13.49 -32.42
C SER A 255 -19.88 12.02 -32.01
N ASP A 256 -18.75 11.30 -32.03
CA ASP A 256 -18.68 9.87 -31.67
C ASP A 256 -18.83 9.66 -30.15
N ILE A 257 -18.37 10.62 -29.35
CA ILE A 257 -18.56 10.65 -27.89
C ILE A 257 -20.00 11.06 -27.57
N ALA A 258 -20.55 12.02 -28.32
CA ALA A 258 -21.88 12.59 -28.12
C ALA A 258 -23.05 11.69 -28.56
N ALA A 259 -22.88 10.91 -29.63
CA ALA A 259 -23.89 9.96 -30.12
C ALA A 259 -23.92 8.67 -29.29
N SER A 260 -22.84 8.37 -28.57
CA SER A 260 -22.66 7.17 -27.75
C SER A 260 -22.91 7.44 -26.25
N PHE A 261 -23.79 8.38 -25.89
CA PHE A 261 -24.23 8.54 -24.50
C PHE A 261 -25.56 7.78 -24.24
N PRO A 262 -25.59 6.44 -24.13
CA PRO A 262 -26.48 5.80 -23.18
C PRO A 262 -25.97 6.06 -21.74
N GLU A 263 -26.80 5.71 -20.77
CA GLU A 263 -26.76 6.05 -19.34
C GLU A 263 -25.45 5.74 -18.55
N ASP A 264 -24.39 5.23 -19.19
CA ASP A 264 -23.15 4.76 -18.54
C ASP A 264 -21.84 5.24 -19.19
N ILE A 265 -21.17 6.19 -18.53
CA ILE A 265 -19.87 6.76 -18.93
C ILE A 265 -18.74 5.72 -18.92
N ASP A 266 -18.83 4.70 -18.05
CA ASP A 266 -17.77 3.70 -17.89
C ASP A 266 -17.69 2.79 -19.11
N GLN A 267 -18.84 2.42 -19.68
CA GLN A 267 -18.91 1.64 -20.91
C GLN A 267 -18.31 2.38 -22.11
N VAL A 268 -18.50 3.70 -22.19
CA VAL A 268 -17.91 4.53 -23.24
C VAL A 268 -16.39 4.54 -23.12
N VAL A 269 -15.85 4.71 -21.90
CA VAL A 269 -14.41 4.68 -21.66
C VAL A 269 -13.82 3.31 -22.03
N VAL A 270 -14.47 2.21 -21.61
CA VAL A 270 -14.03 0.84 -21.95
C VAL A 270 -14.04 0.61 -23.47
N SER A 271 -15.11 1.00 -24.17
CA SER A 271 -15.23 0.86 -25.62
C SER A 271 -14.13 1.64 -26.38
N LEU A 272 -13.84 2.87 -25.95
CA LEU A 272 -12.77 3.68 -26.55
C LEU A 272 -11.38 3.10 -26.32
N VAL A 273 -11.13 2.54 -25.13
CA VAL A 273 -9.86 1.87 -24.82
C VAL A 273 -9.72 0.57 -25.61
N LEU A 274 -10.78 -0.22 -25.76
CA LEU A 274 -10.79 -1.42 -26.61
C LEU A 274 -10.54 -1.06 -28.08
N ARG A 275 -11.16 0.00 -28.60
CA ARG A 275 -10.89 0.51 -29.96
C ARG A 275 -9.43 0.90 -30.13
N PHE A 276 -8.83 1.55 -29.13
CA PHE A 276 -7.39 1.84 -29.15
C PHE A 276 -6.55 0.55 -29.16
N GLN A 277 -6.92 -0.48 -28.41
CA GLN A 277 -6.18 -1.74 -28.36
C GLN A 277 -6.29 -2.53 -29.68
N GLN A 278 -7.47 -2.54 -30.31
CA GLN A 278 -7.77 -3.30 -31.52
C GLN A 278 -7.20 -2.69 -32.81
N GLN A 279 -6.76 -1.43 -32.83
CA GLN A 279 -6.05 -0.82 -33.97
C GLN A 279 -4.61 -1.37 -34.16
N GLN A 280 -4.38 -2.67 -33.93
CA GLN A 280 -3.09 -3.36 -34.05
C GLN A 280 -2.82 -3.90 -35.47
N GLU A 281 -3.54 -3.42 -36.49
CA GLU A 281 -3.21 -3.67 -37.90
C GLU A 281 -2.83 -2.36 -38.61
#